data_AF-A0AAD5FD05-F1
#
_entry.id   AF-A0AAD5FD05-F1
#
_cell.length_a   1.000
_cell.length_b   1.000
_cell.length_c   1.000
_cell.angle_alpha   90.00
_cell.angle_beta   90.00
_cell.angle_gamma   90.00
#
_symmetry.space_group_name_H-M   'P 1'
#
loop_
_entity.id
_entity.type
_entity.pdbx_description
1 polymer ?
#
loop_
_entity_poly.entity_id
_entity_poly.type
_entity_poly.pdbx_seq_one_letter_code
_entity_poly.pdbx_strand_id
1 'polypeptide(L)'
;PESTAADEFQKKLKFSLKKKFECLNGLMLKQENRTLLNEIYTKLYITEGDSGDVNKEHEVKKIEAASRRNPTEDTPIECSDIFKHLPEQDVFTRNILTKPLSEQTEEPIRNVLTKGVAGIGKTVSVQKFVLDWAEGKTNQDIHLIFPLPFRELNLMKDQKLSLVKLLHVFFKDIKEMDIS
;
A
#
# COMPACT_ATOMS: atom_id res chain seq x y z
N PRO A 1 26.60 17.71 4.53
CA PRO A 1 26.29 17.17 5.88
C PRO A 1 24.84 16.64 5.99
N GLU A 2 23.84 17.41 5.54
CA GLU A 2 22.40 17.04 5.64
C GLU A 2 22.00 15.82 4.81
N SER A 3 22.57 15.65 3.61
CA SER A 3 22.31 14.49 2.74
C SER A 3 22.67 13.15 3.40
N THR A 4 23.71 13.10 4.24
CA THR A 4 24.18 11.86 4.86
C THR A 4 23.24 11.38 5.97
N ALA A 5 22.65 12.31 6.73
CA ALA A 5 21.72 11.98 7.82
C ALA A 5 20.38 11.45 7.29
N ALA A 6 19.86 12.06 6.22
CA ALA A 6 18.63 11.61 5.56
C ALA A 6 18.81 10.20 4.94
N ASP A 7 19.95 9.93 4.32
CA ASP A 7 20.26 8.61 3.76
C ASP A 7 20.42 7.54 4.85
N GLU A 8 21.05 7.89 5.98
CA GLU A 8 21.18 6.99 7.13
C GLU A 8 19.81 6.66 7.74
N PHE A 9 18.94 7.69 7.84
CA PHE A 9 17.57 7.52 8.28
C PHE A 9 16.79 6.56 7.40
N GLN A 10 16.84 6.76 6.08
CA GLN A 10 16.17 5.92 5.11
C GLN A 10 16.65 4.45 5.23
N LYS A 11 17.96 4.24 5.37
CA LYS A 11 18.54 2.89 5.56
C LYS A 11 18.04 2.22 6.83
N LYS A 12 18.02 2.94 7.96
CA LYS A 12 17.49 2.42 9.23
C LYS A 12 16.01 2.08 9.13
N LEU A 13 15.21 2.93 8.50
CA LEU A 13 13.79 2.70 8.26
C LEU A 13 13.56 1.45 7.40
N LYS A 14 14.24 1.35 6.25
CA LYS A 14 14.18 0.16 5.38
C LYS A 14 14.57 -1.11 6.14
N PHE A 15 15.64 -1.08 6.93
CA PHE A 15 16.07 -2.22 7.74
C PHE A 15 15.02 -2.66 8.76
N SER A 16 14.45 -1.71 9.52
CA SER A 16 13.41 -1.99 10.51
C SER A 16 12.14 -2.57 9.85
N LEU A 17 11.72 -2.00 8.72
CA LEU A 17 10.57 -2.45 7.95
C LEU A 17 10.78 -3.83 7.32
N LYS A 18 11.97 -4.09 6.76
CA LYS A 18 12.34 -5.43 6.28
C LYS A 18 12.20 -6.45 7.40
N LYS A 19 12.85 -6.23 8.55
CA LYS A 19 12.78 -7.15 9.69
C LYS A 19 11.34 -7.36 10.20
N LYS A 20 10.50 -6.33 10.13
CA LYS A 20 9.09 -6.38 10.56
C LYS A 20 8.21 -7.22 9.64
N PHE A 21 8.41 -7.13 8.32
CA PHE A 21 7.53 -7.75 7.31
C PHE A 21 8.15 -8.94 6.57
N GLU A 22 9.41 -9.27 6.83
CA GLU A 22 10.09 -10.45 6.28
C GLU A 22 9.35 -11.75 6.64
N CYS A 23 8.69 -11.79 7.80
CA CYS A 23 7.89 -12.93 8.25
C CYS A 23 6.43 -12.54 8.48
N LEU A 24 5.49 -13.41 8.11
CA LEU A 24 4.07 -13.20 8.35
C LEU A 24 3.72 -13.44 9.83
N ASN A 25 3.94 -12.43 10.67
CA ASN A 25 3.58 -12.49 12.09
C ASN A 25 2.07 -12.31 12.27
N GLY A 26 1.33 -13.42 12.21
CA GLY A 26 -0.13 -13.45 12.34
C GLY A 26 -0.74 -14.85 12.38
N LEU A 27 0.00 -15.87 11.92
CA LEU A 27 -0.27 -17.25 12.26
C LEU A 27 0.55 -17.58 13.51
N MET A 28 -0.09 -18.11 14.54
CA MET A 28 0.51 -18.53 15.82
C MET A 28 1.43 -19.74 15.61
N LEU A 29 2.48 -19.60 14.80
CA LEU A 29 3.50 -20.61 14.62
C LEU A 29 4.66 -20.23 15.53
N LYS A 30 5.05 -21.18 16.38
CA LYS A 30 6.18 -21.07 17.31
C LYS A 30 7.39 -20.48 16.58
N GLN A 31 8.25 -19.81 17.34
CA GLN A 31 9.46 -19.11 16.89
C GLN A 31 10.37 -19.91 15.94
N GLU A 32 10.21 -21.24 15.89
CA GLU A 32 10.88 -22.20 15.02
C GLU A 32 10.34 -22.27 13.57
N ASN A 33 9.13 -21.78 13.27
CA ASN A 33 8.50 -21.86 11.94
C ASN A 33 8.14 -20.47 11.38
N ARG A 34 9.13 -19.58 11.30
CA ARG A 34 8.98 -18.30 10.59
C ARG A 34 9.00 -18.55 9.09
N THR A 35 7.83 -18.58 8.46
CA THR A 35 7.75 -18.64 7.00
C THR A 35 8.00 -17.25 6.40
N LEU A 36 8.94 -17.16 5.47
CA LEU A 36 9.26 -15.91 4.79
C LEU A 36 8.07 -15.49 3.93
N LEU A 37 7.66 -14.22 4.03
CA LEU A 37 6.54 -13.72 3.24
C LEU A 37 6.77 -13.94 1.74
N ASN A 38 8.01 -13.77 1.28
CA ASN A 38 8.40 -13.98 -0.12
C ASN A 38 8.21 -15.42 -0.61
N GLU A 39 8.24 -16.42 0.27
CA GLU A 39 8.09 -17.84 -0.11
C GLU A 39 6.63 -18.26 -0.26
N ILE A 40 5.72 -17.59 0.47
CA ILE A 40 4.29 -17.93 0.48
C ILE A 40 3.41 -16.90 -0.24
N TYR A 41 3.99 -15.76 -0.62
CA TYR A 41 3.23 -14.71 -1.27
C TYR A 41 2.80 -15.15 -2.67
N THR A 42 1.49 -15.28 -2.84
CA THR A 42 0.87 -15.44 -4.15
C THR A 42 0.44 -14.07 -4.64
N LYS A 43 0.85 -13.69 -5.85
CA LYS A 43 0.48 -12.40 -6.45
C LYS A 43 -1.04 -12.30 -6.55
N LEU A 44 -1.62 -11.28 -5.93
CA LEU A 44 -3.04 -11.02 -6.03
C LEU A 44 -3.37 -10.43 -7.40
N TYR A 45 -4.52 -10.82 -7.93
CA TYR A 45 -5.13 -10.15 -9.08
C TYR A 45 -5.84 -8.89 -8.57
N ILE A 46 -5.22 -7.73 -8.79
CA ILE A 46 -5.75 -6.41 -8.43
C ILE A 46 -6.25 -5.78 -9.72
N THR A 47 -7.43 -5.17 -9.67
CA THR A 47 -8.04 -4.51 -10.83
C THR A 47 -8.38 -3.07 -10.47
N GLU A 48 -8.48 -2.21 -11.48
CA GLU A 48 -8.96 -0.84 -11.28
C GLU A 48 -10.40 -0.86 -10.77
N GLY A 49 -10.65 -0.17 -9.67
CA GLY A 49 -12.00 0.00 -9.13
C GLY A 49 -12.67 1.21 -9.77
N ASP A 50 -13.95 1.07 -10.15
CA ASP A 50 -14.73 2.21 -10.59
C ASP A 50 -14.84 3.27 -9.47
N SER A 51 -14.90 4.56 -9.83
CA SER A 51 -14.81 5.68 -8.86
C SER A 51 -16.08 5.85 -7.99
N GLY A 52 -16.90 4.80 -7.90
CA GLY A 52 -18.19 4.78 -7.23
C GLY A 52 -18.12 4.57 -5.72
N ASP A 53 -19.15 5.13 -5.09
CA ASP A 53 -19.44 5.24 -3.66
C ASP A 53 -19.33 3.93 -2.86
N VAL A 54 -19.33 4.02 -1.53
CA VAL A 54 -19.23 2.86 -0.62
C VAL A 54 -20.48 1.97 -0.75
N ASN A 55 -20.44 0.98 -1.65
CA ASN A 55 -21.55 0.06 -1.86
C ASN A 55 -21.85 -0.77 -0.59
N LYS A 56 -23.04 -0.54 0.00
CA LYS A 56 -23.54 -1.12 1.27
C LYS A 56 -24.02 -2.58 1.15
N GLU A 57 -23.81 -3.22 0.00
CA GLU A 57 -24.26 -4.59 -0.24
C GLU A 57 -23.47 -5.65 0.53
N HIS A 58 -24.13 -6.78 0.77
CA HIS A 58 -23.59 -7.96 1.47
C HIS A 58 -22.44 -8.60 0.70
N GLU A 59 -21.46 -9.16 1.44
CA GLU A 59 -20.22 -9.72 0.89
C GLU A 59 -20.44 -10.82 -0.15
N VAL A 60 -21.47 -11.65 0.00
CA VAL A 60 -21.82 -12.73 -0.94
C VAL A 60 -22.16 -12.19 -2.32
N LYS A 61 -22.94 -11.10 -2.39
CA LYS A 61 -23.30 -10.48 -3.67
C LYS A 61 -22.08 -9.89 -4.39
N LYS A 62 -21.07 -9.44 -3.65
CA LYS A 62 -19.82 -8.91 -4.23
C LYS A 62 -18.98 -10.01 -4.88
N ILE A 63 -18.90 -11.19 -4.24
CA ILE A 63 -18.19 -12.35 -4.79
C ILE A 63 -18.90 -12.86 -6.05
N GLU A 64 -20.22 -13.02 -6.00
CA GLU A 64 -21.00 -13.46 -7.16
C GLU A 64 -20.93 -12.48 -8.33
N ALA A 65 -21.02 -11.17 -8.05
CA ALA A 65 -20.91 -10.15 -9.09
C ALA A 65 -19.50 -10.11 -9.72
N ALA A 66 -18.44 -10.19 -8.90
CA ALA A 66 -17.06 -10.23 -9.39
C ALA A 66 -16.78 -11.52 -10.19
N SER A 67 -17.28 -12.68 -9.74
CA SER A 67 -17.12 -13.96 -10.44
C SER A 67 -17.86 -14.03 -11.77
N ARG A 68 -18.88 -13.20 -11.98
CA ARG A 68 -19.66 -13.14 -13.24
C ARG A 68 -19.10 -12.16 -14.27
N ARG A 69 -18.12 -11.31 -13.90
CA ARG A 69 -17.46 -10.41 -14.83
C ARG A 69 -16.44 -11.19 -15.66
N ASN A 70 -16.33 -10.85 -16.94
CA ASN A 70 -15.33 -11.43 -17.81
C ASN A 70 -13.95 -10.83 -17.45
N PRO A 71 -12.88 -11.63 -17.28
CA PRO A 71 -11.53 -11.11 -17.01
C PRO A 71 -11.00 -10.14 -18.08
N THR A 72 -11.62 -10.14 -19.27
CA THR A 72 -11.30 -9.24 -20.38
C THR A 72 -11.83 -7.82 -20.22
N GLU A 73 -12.73 -7.55 -19.26
CA GLU A 73 -13.28 -6.21 -19.00
C GLU A 73 -12.54 -5.48 -17.87
N ASP A 74 -11.76 -6.20 -17.05
CA ASP A 74 -11.04 -5.62 -15.93
C ASP A 74 -9.61 -5.27 -16.34
N THR A 75 -9.17 -4.03 -16.08
CA THR A 75 -7.78 -3.61 -16.25
C THR A 75 -6.95 -4.10 -15.05
N PRO A 76 -6.05 -5.09 -15.21
CA PRO A 76 -5.23 -5.58 -14.11
C PRO A 76 -4.16 -4.55 -13.74
N ILE A 77 -3.90 -4.41 -12.45
CA ILE A 77 -2.90 -3.52 -11.87
C ILE A 77 -1.86 -4.34 -11.13
N GLU A 78 -0.59 -4.11 -11.43
CA GLU A 78 0.50 -4.62 -10.60
C GLU A 78 0.54 -3.87 -9.27
N CYS A 79 0.72 -4.58 -8.15
CA CYS A 79 0.77 -3.94 -6.83
C CYS A 79 1.88 -2.87 -6.72
N SER A 80 2.98 -3.00 -7.48
CA SER A 80 4.06 -2.00 -7.56
C SER A 80 3.67 -0.74 -8.33
N ASP A 81 2.60 -0.81 -9.12
CA ASP A 81 2.19 0.25 -10.05
C ASP A 81 0.93 0.98 -9.57
N ILE A 82 0.46 0.73 -8.34
CA ILE A 82 -0.77 1.33 -7.77
C ILE A 82 -0.77 2.86 -7.70
N PHE A 83 0.41 3.50 -7.76
CA PHE A 83 0.57 4.96 -7.78
C PHE A 83 0.91 5.50 -9.17
N LYS A 84 1.12 4.62 -10.15
CA LYS A 84 1.41 5.01 -11.53
C LYS A 84 0.10 5.19 -12.29
N HIS A 85 0.11 6.11 -13.25
CA HIS A 85 -0.99 6.21 -14.20
C HIS A 85 -1.06 4.93 -15.03
N LEU A 86 -2.27 4.38 -15.16
CA LEU A 86 -2.53 3.28 -16.08
C LEU A 86 -2.35 3.80 -17.51
N PRO A 87 -1.66 3.05 -18.40
CA PRO A 87 -1.55 3.44 -19.80
C PRO A 87 -2.94 3.59 -20.41
N GLU A 88 -3.14 4.67 -21.17
CA GLU A 88 -4.39 5.19 -21.74
C GLU A 88 -5.18 4.25 -22.69
N GLN A 89 -5.06 2.93 -22.63
CA GLN A 89 -5.77 2.05 -23.57
C GLN A 89 -7.29 2.00 -23.36
N ASP A 90 -7.82 2.47 -22.22
CA ASP A 90 -9.26 2.60 -21.99
C ASP A 90 -9.72 4.01 -21.57
N VAL A 91 -8.89 5.05 -21.80
CA VAL A 91 -9.27 6.46 -21.56
C VAL A 91 -10.10 7.04 -22.71
N PHE A 92 -10.32 6.29 -23.80
CA PHE A 92 -11.11 6.76 -24.96
C PHE A 92 -12.55 7.15 -24.60
N THR A 93 -13.07 6.78 -23.42
CA THR A 93 -14.42 7.18 -22.99
C THR A 93 -14.48 8.13 -21.79
N ARG A 94 -13.37 8.43 -21.08
CA ARG A 94 -13.44 9.34 -19.92
C ARG A 94 -13.05 10.80 -20.21
N ASN A 95 -12.27 11.08 -21.26
CA ASN A 95 -11.75 12.45 -21.49
C ASN A 95 -11.95 13.06 -22.88
N ILE A 96 -12.63 12.41 -23.85
CA ILE A 96 -12.77 12.97 -25.20
C ILE A 96 -13.73 14.19 -25.28
N LEU A 97 -14.51 14.49 -24.24
CA LEU A 97 -15.46 15.61 -24.27
C LEU A 97 -15.17 16.79 -23.35
N THR A 98 -14.14 16.77 -22.48
CA THR A 98 -14.02 17.84 -21.46
C THR A 98 -12.64 18.41 -21.16
N LYS A 99 -11.52 17.94 -21.72
CA LYS A 99 -10.24 18.63 -21.53
C LYS A 99 -9.38 18.71 -22.80
N PRO A 100 -8.97 19.93 -23.24
CA PRO A 100 -8.07 20.09 -24.37
C PRO A 100 -6.69 19.48 -24.06
N LEU A 101 -6.07 18.90 -25.09
CA LEU A 101 -4.81 18.14 -25.08
C LEU A 101 -3.59 18.91 -24.52
N SER A 102 -3.70 20.23 -24.36
CA SER A 102 -2.62 21.13 -23.93
C SER A 102 -2.50 21.33 -22.41
N GLU A 103 -3.42 20.80 -21.60
CA GLU A 103 -3.43 20.93 -20.13
C GLU A 103 -3.49 19.58 -19.40
N GLN A 104 -3.04 18.51 -20.05
CA GLN A 104 -2.93 17.19 -19.40
C GLN A 104 -1.61 17.09 -18.65
N THR A 105 -1.42 17.94 -17.63
CA THR A 105 -0.50 17.58 -16.55
C THR A 105 -1.24 16.55 -15.72
N GLU A 106 -0.99 15.27 -15.98
CA GLU A 106 -1.56 14.19 -15.19
C GLU A 106 -1.16 14.42 -13.72
N GLU A 107 -2.12 14.82 -12.88
CA GLU A 107 -1.84 14.97 -11.46
C GLU A 107 -1.51 13.60 -10.87
N PRO A 108 -0.38 13.46 -10.15
CA PRO A 108 0.05 12.17 -9.65
C PRO A 108 -1.00 11.60 -8.69
N ILE A 109 -1.23 10.29 -8.76
CA ILE A 109 -2.15 9.58 -7.86
C ILE A 109 -1.66 9.73 -6.42
N ARG A 110 -2.40 10.49 -5.61
CA ARG A 110 -2.05 10.74 -4.19
C ARG A 110 -2.65 9.72 -3.23
N ASN A 111 -3.78 9.11 -3.60
CA ASN A 111 -4.57 8.26 -2.73
C ASN A 111 -5.01 6.98 -3.46
N VAL A 112 -4.85 5.84 -2.81
CA VAL A 112 -5.31 4.53 -3.31
C VAL A 112 -6.13 3.85 -2.21
N LEU A 113 -7.28 3.29 -2.58
CA LEU A 113 -8.13 2.50 -1.68
C LEU A 113 -8.32 1.10 -2.25
N THR A 114 -7.74 0.10 -1.59
CA THR A 114 -7.95 -1.30 -1.96
C THR A 114 -9.24 -1.83 -1.31
N LYS A 115 -10.20 -2.21 -2.15
CA LYS A 115 -11.48 -2.83 -1.73
C LYS A 115 -11.41 -4.34 -1.99
N GLY A 116 -12.07 -5.12 -1.15
CA GLY A 116 -12.15 -6.57 -1.30
C GLY A 116 -12.73 -7.25 -0.07
N VAL A 117 -13.16 -8.51 -0.21
CA VAL A 117 -13.76 -9.29 0.89
C VAL A 117 -12.77 -9.58 2.02
N ALA A 118 -13.27 -9.93 3.20
CA ALA A 118 -12.42 -10.35 4.31
C ALA A 118 -11.54 -11.56 3.91
N GLY A 119 -10.31 -11.61 4.43
CA GLY A 119 -9.39 -12.71 4.15
C GLY A 119 -8.72 -12.72 2.77
N ILE A 120 -9.14 -11.89 1.81
CA ILE A 120 -8.60 -11.90 0.42
C ILE A 120 -7.13 -11.47 0.29
N GLY A 121 -6.48 -11.07 1.39
CA GLY A 121 -5.05 -10.73 1.37
C GLY A 121 -4.72 -9.22 1.32
N LYS A 122 -5.70 -8.32 1.46
CA LYS A 122 -5.46 -6.84 1.45
C LYS A 122 -4.29 -6.39 2.33
N THR A 123 -4.27 -6.84 3.60
CA THR A 123 -3.19 -6.49 4.54
C THR A 123 -1.86 -7.11 4.13
N VAL A 124 -1.87 -8.35 3.63
CA VAL A 124 -0.67 -9.06 3.17
C VAL A 124 -0.05 -8.37 1.96
N SER A 125 -0.85 -7.85 1.02
CA SER A 125 -0.35 -7.07 -0.12
C SER A 125 0.33 -5.77 0.31
N VAL A 126 -0.21 -5.05 1.30
CA VAL A 126 0.46 -3.87 1.85
C VAL A 126 1.79 -4.24 2.50
N GLN A 127 1.83 -5.32 3.29
CA GLN A 127 3.08 -5.81 3.89
C GLN A 127 4.11 -6.18 2.82
N LYS A 128 3.68 -6.87 1.76
CA LYS A 128 4.52 -7.25 0.63
C LYS A 128 5.07 -6.05 -0.13
N PHE A 129 4.23 -5.06 -0.43
CA PHE A 129 4.64 -3.80 -1.05
C PHE A 129 5.74 -3.10 -0.26
N VAL A 130 5.57 -3.00 1.07
CA VAL A 130 6.57 -2.39 1.96
C VAL A 130 7.85 -3.22 2.01
N LEU A 131 7.75 -4.55 2.04
CA LEU A 131 8.91 -5.45 2.06
C LEU A 131 9.72 -5.31 0.77
N ASP A 132 9.08 -5.33 -0.40
CA ASP A 132 9.76 -5.19 -1.70
C ASP A 132 10.45 -3.82 -1.83
N TRP A 133 9.81 -2.75 -1.32
CA TRP A 133 10.44 -1.43 -1.23
C TRP A 133 11.66 -1.42 -0.31
N ALA A 134 11.55 -2.04 0.88
CA ALA A 134 12.63 -2.11 1.85
C ALA A 134 13.82 -2.96 1.37
N GLU A 135 13.56 -3.97 0.56
CA GLU A 135 14.57 -4.82 -0.09
C GLU A 135 15.20 -4.18 -1.34
N GLY A 136 14.70 -3.02 -1.78
CA GLY A 136 15.23 -2.31 -2.94
C GLY A 136 14.72 -2.81 -4.29
N LYS A 137 13.66 -3.64 -4.31
CA LYS A 137 13.17 -4.31 -5.52
C LYS A 137 12.29 -3.41 -6.39
N THR A 138 11.33 -2.71 -5.77
CA THR A 138 10.36 -1.86 -6.48
C THR A 138 10.16 -0.53 -5.75
N ASN A 139 9.50 0.43 -6.41
CA ASN A 139 9.05 1.69 -5.82
C ASN A 139 10.17 2.55 -5.19
N GLN A 140 11.39 2.48 -5.72
CA GLN A 140 12.54 3.22 -5.17
C GLN A 140 12.49 4.73 -5.42
N ASP A 141 11.54 5.19 -6.24
CA ASP A 141 11.12 6.57 -6.37
C ASP A 141 10.47 7.11 -5.07
N ILE A 142 9.95 6.22 -4.20
CA ILE A 142 9.42 6.58 -2.89
C ILE A 142 10.55 6.70 -1.87
N HIS A 143 10.76 7.91 -1.35
CA HIS A 143 11.81 8.17 -0.35
C HIS A 143 11.56 7.46 0.98
N LEU A 144 10.34 7.50 1.52
CA LEU A 144 10.01 6.99 2.85
C LEU A 144 8.62 6.36 2.84
N ILE A 145 8.46 5.25 3.57
CA ILE A 145 7.16 4.60 3.78
C ILE A 145 6.93 4.43 5.28
N PHE A 146 5.75 4.85 5.77
CA PHE A 146 5.34 4.70 7.16
C PHE A 146 4.04 3.89 7.26
N PRO A 147 4.13 2.56 7.43
CA PRO A 147 2.95 1.72 7.61
C PRO A 147 2.30 1.97 8.97
N LEU A 148 1.10 2.54 8.95
CA LEU A 148 0.32 2.83 10.14
C LEU A 148 -0.86 1.84 10.26
N PRO A 149 -0.85 0.92 11.24
CA PRO A 149 -1.89 -0.07 11.36
C PRO A 149 -3.13 0.55 12.03
N PHE A 150 -4.26 0.51 11.30
CA PHE A 150 -5.51 1.15 11.71
C PHE A 150 -6.08 0.65 13.04
N ARG A 151 -5.83 -0.62 13.38
CA ARG A 151 -6.30 -1.20 14.65
C ARG A 151 -5.73 -0.44 15.84
N GLU A 152 -4.42 -0.18 15.83
CA GLU A 152 -3.72 0.55 16.88
C GLU A 152 -4.01 2.04 16.82
N LEU A 153 -4.15 2.62 15.61
CA LEU A 153 -4.60 4.01 15.46
C LEU A 153 -5.96 4.24 16.11
N ASN A 154 -6.91 3.31 15.93
CA ASN A 154 -8.25 3.40 16.51
C ASN A 154 -8.23 3.37 18.04
N LEU A 155 -7.21 2.78 18.68
CA LEU A 155 -7.04 2.80 20.14
C LEU A 155 -6.56 4.17 20.66
N MET A 156 -6.05 5.04 19.78
CA MET A 156 -5.52 6.37 20.12
C MET A 156 -6.40 7.52 19.62
N LYS A 157 -7.59 7.22 19.10
CA LYS A 157 -8.50 8.19 18.44
C LYS A 157 -8.87 9.41 19.30
N ASP A 158 -8.90 9.26 20.62
CA ASP A 158 -9.29 10.32 21.55
C ASP A 158 -8.09 11.17 22.00
N GLN A 159 -6.87 10.82 21.59
CA GLN A 159 -5.65 11.54 21.91
C GLN A 159 -5.30 12.55 20.80
N LYS A 160 -4.92 13.77 21.18
CA LYS A 160 -4.37 14.75 20.24
C LYS A 160 -2.86 14.53 20.09
N LEU A 161 -2.46 13.93 18.97
CA LEU A 161 -1.05 13.69 18.64
C LEU A 161 -0.65 14.48 17.39
N SER A 162 0.57 15.03 17.38
CA SER A 162 1.18 15.51 16.14
C SER A 162 1.68 14.33 15.31
N LEU A 163 1.91 14.54 14.01
CA LEU A 163 2.47 13.50 13.13
C LEU A 163 3.80 12.95 13.68
N VAL A 164 4.70 13.81 14.15
CA VAL A 164 5.98 13.41 14.75
C VAL A 164 5.77 12.48 15.95
N LYS A 165 4.85 12.84 16.87
CA LYS A 165 4.53 11.98 18.02
C LYS A 165 3.94 10.65 17.57
N LEU A 166 3.07 10.65 16.56
CA LEU A 166 2.48 9.44 16.00
C LEU A 166 3.56 8.52 15.42
N LEU A 167 4.49 9.06 14.63
CA LEU A 167 5.59 8.28 14.08
C LEU A 167 6.50 7.72 15.18
N HIS A 168 6.81 8.48 16.23
CA HIS A 168 7.58 7.98 17.37
C HIS A 168 6.90 6.83 18.13
N VAL A 169 5.56 6.78 18.13
CA VAL A 169 4.81 5.66 18.74
C VAL A 169 4.99 4.37 17.94
N PHE A 170 4.90 4.44 16.61
CA PHE A 170 4.98 3.27 15.74
C PHE A 170 6.40 2.86 15.35
N PHE A 171 7.33 3.80 15.39
CA PHE A 171 8.71 3.63 14.96
C PHE A 171 9.66 4.15 16.05
N LYS A 172 9.76 3.40 17.14
CA LYS A 172 10.60 3.79 18.30
C LYS A 172 12.07 3.92 17.94
N ASP A 173 12.55 3.11 16.99
CA ASP A 173 13.92 3.14 16.49
C ASP A 173 14.27 4.47 15.77
N ILE A 174 13.26 5.27 15.41
CA ILE A 174 13.40 6.60 14.79
C ILE A 174 13.53 7.69 15.87
N LYS A 175 13.11 7.41 17.10
CA LYS A 175 13.11 8.38 18.22
C LYS A 175 14.53 8.81 18.64
N GLU A 176 15.55 8.01 18.33
CA GLU A 176 16.95 8.33 18.63
C GLU A 176 17.62 9.23 17.59
N MET A 177 16.93 9.53 16.48
CA MET A 177 17.40 10.48 15.49
C MET A 177 16.61 11.76 15.69
N ASP A 178 17.12 12.64 16.56
CA ASP A 178 16.65 14.01 16.63
C ASP A 178 16.70 14.59 15.22
N ILE A 179 15.52 14.79 14.63
CA ILE A 179 15.35 15.63 13.45
C ILE A 179 15.53 17.05 13.98
N SER A 180 16.79 17.47 14.14
CA SER A 180 17.16 18.87 14.42
C SER A 180 17.07 19.70 13.15
#